data_AF-A0A5C3M7C9-F1
#
_entry.id   AF-A0A5C3M7C9-F1
#
_cell.length_a   1.000
_cell.length_b   1.000
_cell.length_c   1.000
_cell.angle_alpha   90.00
_cell.angle_beta   90.00
_cell.angle_gamma   90.00
#
_symmetry.space_group_name_H-M   'P 1'
#
loop_
_entity.id
_entity.type
_entity.pdbx_description
1 polymer ?
#
loop_
_entity_poly.entity_id
_entity_poly.type
_entity_poly.pdbx_seq_one_letter_code
_entity_poly.pdbx_strand_id
1 'polypeptide(L)'
;MSRLASFLALASCLSFVSSTTVAEIQGPAWQSPLAGQTVNNVTGVVTAKSSSGFYIAGEKSDDVRVSSGLLVYSTSSSVLSKVAVGDAISLSGRVSEFRSSSQPNYLFLTELTLPSNIMILSSNNTVTPVVLGKDRFPPTREFSALDVGAEGFLSAPNNSSRIEAANATLQPDKYGMDFWESLEGQLVTIPKATSLAFPNSYGEFWVHGDWPVTGKNKRGGLTITFGPDGIPDGNPEAILVGAPLDGTKNPMVVLGTGLGDITGVVTFLFGFYYVLPLTAPVVTSIPSSDIPATTLTSDLNDVCTITFGDYNVENLMPTSSHLPTIASHIVNYLRTPDILFIQEIQDNSGATSDGTVSANVTLATLVVSIAQLSNVVYNFTEIDPVDGQDGGQPGGNIRTAYLYRPEKLKLVPGSPVGGSLDNTEVKGFLGRPKLSHNPGRVDPNNTAWDASRKPLAAAWQNKFGVQFFTVNVHLSSKGGSSSVQGDARPPVNSPIEARTNQVSTVATFVKSLLFKDPLAKIIVSGDFNEYIQTRSVYKPLTSILTDIDEAAKVPEVERYSYVYDQNSQQLDHALISWGLRLRKVEFEHVHVNTWSPSLAARVSDHDPSVGRIRIC
;
A
#
# COMPACT_ATOMS: atom_id res chain seq x y z
N MET A 1 -38.66 45.79 -74.92
CA MET A 1 -39.50 44.78 -74.24
C MET A 1 -38.82 43.43 -74.37
N SER A 2 -38.55 42.75 -73.24
CA SER A 2 -37.92 41.42 -73.03
C SER A 2 -36.95 41.60 -71.84
N ARG A 3 -37.28 41.42 -70.54
CA ARG A 3 -37.82 40.28 -69.74
C ARG A 3 -37.00 38.99 -69.92
N LEU A 4 -36.09 38.65 -69.01
CA LEU A 4 -36.24 38.01 -67.68
C LEU A 4 -35.93 36.50 -67.75
N ALA A 5 -34.76 36.09 -67.26
CA ALA A 5 -34.32 34.74 -66.86
C ALA A 5 -32.77 34.76 -66.83
N SER A 6 -32.01 34.37 -65.82
CA SER A 6 -32.25 33.52 -64.67
C SER A 6 -31.27 33.92 -63.55
N PHE A 7 -31.79 34.25 -62.36
CA PHE A 7 -31.02 34.22 -61.13
C PHE A 7 -30.97 32.75 -60.68
N LEU A 8 -29.83 32.09 -60.88
CA LEU A 8 -29.56 30.81 -60.23
C LEU A 8 -29.27 31.08 -58.76
N ALA A 9 -30.13 30.55 -57.89
CA ALA A 9 -29.90 30.44 -56.46
C ALA A 9 -28.75 29.46 -56.22
N LEU A 10 -27.53 29.97 -56.03
CA LEU A 10 -26.53 29.29 -55.20
C LEU A 10 -26.90 29.55 -53.75
N ALA A 11 -27.74 28.68 -53.19
CA ALA A 11 -27.81 28.51 -51.75
C ALA A 11 -26.51 27.79 -51.32
N SER A 12 -25.47 28.57 -51.05
CA SER A 12 -24.30 28.11 -50.32
C SER A 12 -24.76 27.60 -48.97
N CYS A 13 -24.71 26.27 -48.78
CA CYS A 13 -24.72 25.67 -47.46
C CYS A 13 -23.45 26.12 -46.75
N LEU A 14 -23.52 27.26 -46.06
CA LEU A 14 -22.56 27.63 -45.02
C LEU A 14 -22.76 26.60 -43.90
N SER A 15 -22.03 25.48 -43.99
CA SER A 15 -21.78 24.65 -42.82
C SER A 15 -21.00 25.54 -41.85
N PHE A 16 -21.67 26.10 -40.85
CA PHE A 16 -21.00 26.64 -39.69
C PHE A 16 -20.21 25.49 -39.09
N VAL A 17 -18.89 25.47 -39.30
CA VAL A 17 -18.00 24.58 -38.58
C VAL A 17 -17.98 25.12 -37.15
N SER A 18 -18.87 24.60 -36.30
CA SER A 18 -18.88 24.92 -34.88
C SER A 18 -17.52 24.52 -34.30
N SER A 19 -16.88 25.44 -33.58
CA SER A 19 -15.67 25.14 -32.81
C SER A 19 -16.03 24.08 -31.77
N THR A 20 -15.26 23.01 -31.69
CA THR A 20 -15.39 22.01 -30.62
C THR A 20 -14.62 22.50 -29.39
N THR A 21 -15.28 22.56 -28.25
CA THR A 21 -14.67 22.99 -26.99
C THR A 21 -13.94 21.84 -26.29
N VAL A 22 -13.02 22.17 -25.39
CA VAL A 22 -12.39 21.17 -24.50
C VAL A 22 -13.44 20.47 -23.64
N ALA A 23 -14.47 21.19 -23.17
CA ALA A 23 -15.55 20.62 -22.38
C ALA A 23 -16.38 19.58 -23.15
N GLU A 24 -16.63 19.79 -24.45
CA GLU A 24 -17.29 18.79 -25.31
C GLU A 24 -16.41 17.56 -25.56
N ILE A 25 -15.09 17.73 -25.61
CA ILE A 25 -14.14 16.62 -25.73
C ILE A 25 -14.12 15.81 -24.44
N GLN A 26 -13.97 16.46 -23.28
CA GLN A 26 -13.92 15.75 -22.00
C GLN A 26 -15.26 15.08 -21.66
N GLY A 27 -16.36 15.83 -21.73
CA GLY A 27 -17.67 15.34 -21.31
C GLY A 27 -17.74 15.02 -19.81
N PRO A 28 -18.89 14.53 -19.31
CA PRO A 28 -19.13 14.32 -17.87
C PRO A 28 -18.96 12.84 -17.43
N ALA A 29 -18.41 11.98 -18.27
CA ALA A 29 -18.27 10.53 -18.03
C ALA A 29 -16.79 10.13 -18.14
N TRP A 30 -16.47 8.87 -17.86
CA TRP A 30 -15.10 8.34 -17.88
C TRP A 30 -14.44 8.36 -19.27
N GLN A 31 -15.23 8.30 -20.34
CA GLN A 31 -14.72 8.40 -21.71
C GLN A 31 -15.36 9.56 -22.45
N SER A 32 -14.56 10.18 -23.30
CA SER A 32 -14.97 11.23 -24.21
C SER A 32 -16.16 10.81 -25.09
N PRO A 33 -17.21 11.64 -25.21
CA PRO A 33 -18.28 11.42 -26.19
C PRO A 33 -17.79 11.59 -27.64
N LEU A 34 -16.59 12.15 -27.83
CA LEU A 34 -15.98 12.40 -29.13
C LEU A 34 -14.83 11.43 -29.45
N ALA A 35 -14.62 10.39 -28.64
CA ALA A 35 -13.58 9.39 -28.84
C ALA A 35 -13.54 8.87 -30.28
N GLY A 36 -12.36 8.93 -30.90
CA GLY A 36 -12.09 8.50 -32.26
C GLY A 36 -12.45 9.51 -33.37
N GLN A 37 -13.12 10.62 -33.04
CA GLN A 37 -13.51 11.67 -33.98
C GLN A 37 -12.39 12.70 -34.20
N THR A 38 -12.34 13.27 -35.41
CA THR A 38 -11.49 14.43 -35.71
C THR A 38 -12.26 15.71 -35.43
N VAL A 39 -11.72 16.53 -34.54
CA VAL A 39 -12.28 17.81 -34.11
C VAL A 39 -11.45 18.96 -34.69
N ASN A 40 -12.09 20.11 -34.88
CA ASN A 40 -11.48 21.27 -35.51
C ASN A 40 -11.72 22.53 -34.69
N ASN A 41 -10.79 23.48 -34.81
CA ASN A 41 -10.84 24.76 -34.12
C ASN A 41 -11.05 24.62 -32.61
N VAL A 42 -10.42 23.64 -31.98
CA VAL A 42 -10.35 23.53 -30.52
C VAL A 42 -9.50 24.68 -30.02
N THR A 43 -9.97 25.42 -29.02
CA THR A 43 -9.24 26.57 -28.48
C THR A 43 -8.88 26.37 -27.01
N GLY A 44 -7.76 26.94 -26.60
CA GLY A 44 -7.32 26.91 -25.21
C GLY A 44 -5.97 27.59 -25.00
N VAL A 45 -5.63 27.86 -23.75
CA VAL A 45 -4.34 28.43 -23.34
C VAL A 45 -3.40 27.31 -22.94
N VAL A 46 -2.20 27.28 -23.51
CA VAL A 46 -1.17 26.29 -23.14
C VAL A 46 -0.73 26.52 -21.69
N THR A 47 -1.01 25.57 -20.81
CA THR A 47 -0.71 25.65 -19.37
C THR A 47 0.62 25.00 -19.00
N ALA A 48 0.99 23.94 -19.71
CA ALA A 48 2.21 23.20 -19.44
C ALA A 48 2.72 22.45 -20.69
N LYS A 49 3.99 22.08 -20.68
CA LYS A 49 4.62 21.30 -21.76
C LYS A 49 5.42 20.14 -21.17
N SER A 50 5.49 19.03 -21.89
CA SER A 50 6.30 17.86 -21.57
C SER A 50 7.00 17.36 -22.83
N SER A 51 7.80 16.30 -22.71
CA SER A 51 8.40 15.62 -23.87
C SER A 51 7.38 14.88 -24.74
N SER A 52 6.19 14.59 -24.19
CA SER A 52 5.12 13.81 -24.84
C SER A 52 3.93 14.66 -25.29
N GLY A 53 3.96 15.98 -25.09
CA GLY A 53 2.87 16.84 -25.51
C GLY A 53 2.87 18.20 -24.82
N PHE A 54 1.72 18.85 -24.86
CA PHE A 54 1.44 20.05 -24.09
C PHE A 54 -0.02 20.04 -23.63
N TYR A 55 -0.30 20.71 -22.52
CA TYR A 55 -1.62 20.79 -21.92
C TYR A 55 -2.25 22.14 -22.28
N ILE A 56 -3.55 22.13 -22.58
CA ILE A 56 -4.33 23.35 -22.79
C ILE A 56 -5.46 23.46 -21.78
N ALA A 57 -5.77 24.68 -21.35
CA ALA A 57 -6.99 25.01 -20.63
C ALA A 57 -7.97 25.69 -21.57
N GLY A 58 -9.11 25.04 -21.82
CA GLY A 58 -10.24 25.63 -22.54
C GLY A 58 -11.11 26.51 -21.65
N GLU A 59 -12.28 26.87 -22.16
CA GLU A 59 -13.30 27.57 -21.35
C GLU A 59 -13.79 26.68 -20.20
N LYS A 60 -14.02 27.31 -19.04
CA LYS A 60 -14.48 26.61 -17.84
C LYS A 60 -15.94 26.17 -18.03
N SER A 61 -16.23 24.91 -17.69
CA SER A 61 -17.60 24.41 -17.59
C SER A 61 -18.21 24.74 -16.22
N ASP A 62 -19.51 25.04 -16.19
CA ASP A 62 -20.28 25.13 -14.94
C ASP A 62 -20.58 23.74 -14.35
N ASP A 63 -20.46 22.69 -15.16
CA ASP A 63 -20.58 21.31 -14.71
C ASP A 63 -19.25 20.82 -14.13
N VAL A 64 -19.21 20.61 -12.80
CA VAL A 64 -18.02 20.19 -12.05
C VAL A 64 -17.44 18.84 -12.47
N ARG A 65 -18.21 18.04 -13.23
CA ARG A 65 -17.80 16.75 -13.77
C ARG A 65 -16.94 16.90 -15.02
N VAL A 66 -17.08 18.00 -15.75
CA VAL A 66 -16.49 18.19 -17.07
C VAL A 66 -15.18 18.95 -16.91
N SER A 67 -14.08 18.30 -17.28
CA SER A 67 -12.78 18.95 -17.23
C SER A 67 -12.65 20.06 -18.28
N SER A 68 -11.99 21.17 -17.93
CA SER A 68 -11.57 22.21 -18.87
C SER A 68 -10.11 22.07 -19.32
N GLY A 69 -9.42 21.00 -18.90
CA GLY A 69 -8.05 20.68 -19.30
C GLY A 69 -8.02 19.60 -20.38
N LEU A 70 -7.00 19.62 -21.25
CA LEU A 70 -6.80 18.58 -22.26
C LEU A 70 -5.32 18.40 -22.59
N LEU A 71 -4.86 17.15 -22.64
CA LEU A 71 -3.55 16.82 -23.19
C LEU A 71 -3.60 16.84 -24.73
N VAL A 72 -2.72 17.61 -25.35
CA VAL A 72 -2.41 17.50 -26.78
C VAL A 72 -1.15 16.66 -26.93
N TYR A 73 -1.34 15.39 -27.29
CA TYR A 73 -0.27 14.41 -27.40
C TYR A 73 0.52 14.59 -28.71
N SER A 74 1.84 14.74 -28.58
CA SER A 74 2.79 14.71 -29.69
C SER A 74 4.22 14.63 -29.18
N THR A 75 4.99 13.69 -29.70
CA THR A 75 6.45 13.62 -29.50
C THR A 75 7.25 14.36 -30.57
N SER A 76 6.57 14.97 -31.56
CA SER A 76 7.23 15.72 -32.64
C SER A 76 7.77 17.05 -32.14
N SER A 77 9.09 17.23 -32.20
CA SER A 77 9.76 18.49 -31.85
C SER A 77 9.29 19.68 -32.71
N SER A 78 8.89 19.44 -33.96
CA SER A 78 8.35 20.48 -34.85
C SER A 78 6.94 20.92 -34.48
N VAL A 79 6.18 20.09 -33.77
CA VAL A 79 4.88 20.46 -33.18
C VAL A 79 5.11 21.18 -31.86
N LEU A 80 5.93 20.60 -30.97
CA LEU A 80 6.17 21.15 -29.64
C LEU A 80 6.85 22.52 -29.67
N SER A 81 7.64 22.83 -30.70
CA SER A 81 8.28 24.15 -30.87
C SER A 81 7.35 25.24 -31.40
N LYS A 82 6.13 24.91 -31.85
CA LYS A 82 5.15 25.90 -32.36
C LYS A 82 4.43 26.66 -31.27
N VAL A 83 4.50 26.21 -30.02
CA VAL A 83 3.74 26.78 -28.90
C VAL A 83 4.62 27.00 -27.68
N ALA A 84 4.32 28.04 -26.92
CA ALA A 84 4.88 28.33 -25.62
C ALA A 84 3.79 28.28 -24.54
N VAL A 85 4.18 28.08 -23.29
CA VAL A 85 3.26 28.25 -22.15
C VAL A 85 2.74 29.69 -22.14
N GLY A 86 1.43 29.85 -21.97
CA GLY A 86 0.73 31.14 -22.05
C GLY A 86 0.24 31.52 -23.45
N ASP A 87 0.54 30.75 -24.49
CA ASP A 87 -0.09 30.94 -25.80
C ASP A 87 -1.55 30.49 -25.77
N ALA A 88 -2.47 31.37 -26.16
CA ALA A 88 -3.82 30.97 -26.54
C ALA A 88 -3.77 30.50 -27.99
N ILE A 89 -4.20 29.27 -28.24
CA ILE A 89 -4.11 28.64 -29.55
C ILE A 89 -5.47 28.18 -30.06
N SER A 90 -5.54 27.96 -31.38
CA SER A 90 -6.56 27.14 -32.03
C SER A 90 -5.87 25.98 -32.74
N LEU A 91 -6.42 24.76 -32.66
CA LEU A 91 -5.88 23.59 -33.35
C LEU A 91 -6.98 22.59 -33.77
N SER A 92 -6.61 21.68 -34.68
CA SER A 92 -7.36 20.47 -35.01
C SER A 92 -6.62 19.23 -34.52
N GLY A 93 -7.34 18.14 -34.29
CA GLY A 93 -6.74 16.86 -33.94
C GLY A 93 -7.79 15.75 -33.83
N ARG A 94 -7.35 14.55 -33.43
CA ARG A 94 -8.22 13.39 -33.23
C ARG A 94 -8.31 13.04 -31.76
N VAL A 95 -9.52 13.01 -31.22
CA VAL A 95 -9.77 12.63 -29.84
C VAL A 95 -9.50 11.13 -29.67
N SER A 96 -8.77 10.77 -28.63
CA SER A 96 -8.39 9.40 -28.33
C SER A 96 -8.53 9.11 -26.84
N GLU A 97 -9.00 7.91 -26.53
CA GLU A 97 -8.90 7.30 -25.20
C GLU A 97 -7.63 6.47 -25.17
N PHE A 98 -6.61 6.96 -24.47
CA PHE A 98 -5.29 6.33 -24.47
C PHE A 98 -5.08 5.43 -23.26
N ARG A 99 -4.62 4.21 -23.50
CA ARG A 99 -4.14 3.27 -22.50
C ARG A 99 -3.07 2.37 -23.13
N SER A 100 -2.04 2.01 -22.36
CA SER A 100 -1.07 1.00 -22.80
C SER A 100 -1.73 -0.36 -22.97
N SER A 101 -1.55 -1.02 -24.12
CA SER A 101 -2.05 -2.37 -24.37
C SER A 101 -1.44 -3.44 -23.45
N SER A 102 -0.25 -3.19 -22.89
CA SER A 102 0.40 -4.05 -21.92
C SER A 102 -0.13 -3.87 -20.48
N GLN A 103 -0.95 -2.86 -20.23
CA GLN A 103 -1.51 -2.54 -18.92
C GLN A 103 -3.04 -2.41 -19.02
N PRO A 104 -3.76 -3.52 -19.23
CA PRO A 104 -5.20 -3.50 -19.52
C PRO A 104 -6.06 -3.10 -18.31
N ASN A 105 -5.49 -3.04 -17.10
CA ASN A 105 -6.18 -2.61 -15.89
C ASN A 105 -6.00 -1.11 -15.58
N TYR A 106 -5.27 -0.36 -16.40
CA TYR A 106 -5.20 1.10 -16.29
C TYR A 106 -6.45 1.72 -16.89
N LEU A 107 -6.85 2.88 -16.35
CA LEU A 107 -7.89 3.72 -16.93
C LEU A 107 -7.40 4.32 -18.25
N PHE A 108 -8.34 4.77 -19.07
CA PHE A 108 -8.04 5.58 -20.23
C PHE A 108 -7.69 7.01 -19.81
N LEU A 109 -6.91 7.68 -20.65
CA LEU A 109 -6.62 9.11 -20.58
C LEU A 109 -7.20 9.76 -21.83
N THR A 110 -8.01 10.81 -21.66
CA THR A 110 -8.53 11.56 -22.80
C THR A 110 -7.45 12.48 -23.38
N GLU A 111 -7.11 12.29 -24.66
CA GLU A 111 -6.09 13.10 -25.33
C GLU A 111 -6.46 13.49 -26.76
N LEU A 112 -5.85 14.59 -27.23
CA LEU A 112 -5.90 15.00 -28.62
C LEU A 112 -4.61 14.57 -29.35
N THR A 113 -4.75 13.63 -30.28
CA THR A 113 -3.66 13.11 -31.12
C THR A 113 -3.63 13.77 -32.50
N LEU A 114 -2.54 13.56 -33.25
CA LEU A 114 -2.37 14.08 -34.61
C LEU A 114 -2.65 15.60 -34.73
N PRO A 115 -2.06 16.45 -33.87
CA PRO A 115 -2.36 17.87 -33.86
C PRO A 115 -1.95 18.54 -35.19
N SER A 116 -2.84 19.36 -35.72
CA SER A 116 -2.69 20.07 -36.99
C SER A 116 -3.34 21.46 -36.91
N ASN A 117 -3.09 22.30 -37.92
CA ASN A 117 -3.65 23.65 -38.01
C ASN A 117 -3.46 24.51 -36.75
N ILE A 118 -2.35 24.32 -36.04
CA ILE A 118 -2.04 25.07 -34.83
C ILE A 118 -1.80 26.54 -35.20
N MET A 119 -2.61 27.43 -34.64
CA MET A 119 -2.50 28.89 -34.77
C MET A 119 -2.39 29.52 -33.39
N ILE A 120 -1.43 30.43 -33.21
CA ILE A 120 -1.35 31.27 -32.01
C ILE A 120 -2.31 32.45 -32.19
N LEU A 121 -3.28 32.58 -31.28
CA LEU A 121 -4.27 33.65 -31.25
C LEU A 121 -3.77 34.84 -30.44
N SER A 122 -3.10 34.56 -29.32
CA SER A 122 -2.41 35.55 -28.47
C SER A 122 -1.38 34.85 -27.59
N SER A 123 -0.49 35.62 -26.95
CA SER A 123 0.60 35.12 -26.09
C SER A 123 0.62 35.81 -24.73
N ASN A 124 1.34 35.23 -23.77
CA ASN A 124 1.45 35.71 -22.38
C ASN A 124 0.12 35.75 -21.62
N ASN A 125 -0.81 34.86 -21.96
CA ASN A 125 -2.02 34.65 -21.18
C ASN A 125 -1.71 33.88 -19.90
N THR A 126 -2.52 34.11 -18.87
CA THR A 126 -2.42 33.40 -17.60
C THR A 126 -3.68 32.59 -17.35
N VAL A 127 -3.52 31.36 -16.86
CA VAL A 127 -4.61 30.52 -16.38
C VAL A 127 -4.56 30.49 -14.86
N THR A 128 -5.69 30.72 -14.21
CA THR A 128 -5.78 30.59 -12.74
C THR A 128 -5.96 29.11 -12.40
N PRO A 129 -5.05 28.48 -11.62
CA PRO A 129 -5.21 27.10 -11.21
C PRO A 129 -6.44 26.90 -10.31
N VAL A 130 -7.02 25.70 -10.35
CA VAL A 130 -7.99 25.28 -9.33
C VAL A 130 -7.25 25.01 -8.02
N VAL A 131 -7.65 25.69 -6.94
CA VAL A 131 -7.02 25.50 -5.63
C VAL A 131 -7.73 24.39 -4.88
N LEU A 132 -7.04 23.26 -4.67
CA LEU A 132 -7.58 22.10 -3.94
C LEU A 132 -7.69 22.41 -2.44
N GLY A 133 -8.80 22.00 -1.82
CA GLY A 133 -9.13 22.39 -0.43
C GLY A 133 -9.75 23.78 -0.30
N LYS A 134 -9.99 24.48 -1.41
CA LYS A 134 -10.66 25.79 -1.44
C LYS A 134 -11.76 25.84 -2.50
N ASP A 135 -11.41 25.56 -3.74
CA ASP A 135 -12.32 25.61 -4.88
C ASP A 135 -12.98 24.24 -5.13
N ARG A 136 -12.25 23.16 -4.86
CA ARG A 136 -12.69 21.76 -4.98
C ARG A 136 -12.09 20.94 -3.85
N PHE A 137 -12.85 19.98 -3.31
CA PHE A 137 -12.45 19.15 -2.17
C PHE A 137 -12.47 17.67 -2.57
N PRO A 138 -11.33 16.95 -2.50
CA PRO A 138 -11.33 15.51 -2.76
C PRO A 138 -12.19 14.77 -1.73
N PRO A 139 -13.06 13.83 -2.15
CA PRO A 139 -13.73 12.90 -1.24
C PRO A 139 -12.71 12.06 -0.48
N THR A 140 -13.01 11.72 0.77
CA THR A 140 -12.03 11.13 1.71
C THR A 140 -12.34 9.67 2.09
N ARG A 141 -13.15 8.94 1.30
CA ARG A 141 -13.61 7.60 1.70
C ARG A 141 -13.69 6.63 0.52
N GLU A 142 -14.66 6.84 -0.35
CA GLU A 142 -14.97 5.89 -1.43
C GLU A 142 -14.14 6.22 -2.68
N PHE A 143 -13.52 5.21 -3.29
CA PHE A 143 -12.81 5.37 -4.56
C PHE A 143 -13.77 5.43 -5.74
N SER A 144 -14.77 4.55 -5.77
CA SER A 144 -15.72 4.40 -6.88
C SER A 144 -17.07 3.86 -6.42
N ALA A 145 -18.13 4.24 -7.14
CA ALA A 145 -19.46 3.65 -7.01
C ALA A 145 -19.49 2.12 -7.29
N LEU A 146 -18.49 1.62 -8.00
CA LEU A 146 -18.38 0.21 -8.39
C LEU A 146 -17.64 -0.65 -7.35
N ASP A 147 -17.16 -0.05 -6.25
CA ASP A 147 -16.61 -0.77 -5.10
C ASP A 147 -17.71 -1.40 -4.23
N VAL A 148 -18.56 -2.20 -4.87
CA VAL A 148 -19.75 -2.76 -4.24
C VAL A 148 -19.36 -3.87 -3.28
N GLY A 149 -19.79 -3.74 -2.03
CA GLY A 149 -19.65 -4.77 -1.00
C GLY A 149 -19.46 -4.16 0.38
N ALA A 150 -19.48 -5.02 1.41
CA ALA A 150 -19.33 -4.57 2.79
C ALA A 150 -17.93 -4.00 3.08
N GLU A 151 -16.94 -4.23 2.22
CA GLU A 151 -15.54 -3.88 2.42
C GLU A 151 -15.04 -2.85 1.39
N GLY A 152 -15.95 -2.24 0.62
CA GLY A 152 -15.61 -1.24 -0.40
C GLY A 152 -14.56 -1.75 -1.37
N PHE A 153 -13.47 -0.99 -1.52
CA PHE A 153 -12.34 -1.31 -2.40
C PHE A 153 -11.58 -2.60 -2.02
N LEU A 154 -11.82 -3.15 -0.83
CA LEU A 154 -11.24 -4.43 -0.39
C LEU A 154 -12.22 -5.61 -0.56
N SER A 155 -13.43 -5.38 -1.06
CA SER A 155 -14.45 -6.43 -1.19
C SER A 155 -14.02 -7.55 -2.12
N ALA A 156 -14.35 -8.78 -1.74
CA ALA A 156 -14.24 -9.98 -2.55
C ALA A 156 -15.65 -10.47 -2.99
N PRO A 157 -15.82 -11.00 -4.21
CA PRO A 157 -14.82 -11.13 -5.27
C PRO A 157 -14.41 -9.77 -5.87
N ASN A 158 -13.11 -9.59 -6.07
CA ASN A 158 -12.55 -8.41 -6.74
C ASN A 158 -12.67 -8.53 -8.26
N ASN A 159 -12.42 -7.43 -8.99
CA ASN A 159 -12.55 -7.36 -10.46
C ASN A 159 -13.90 -7.88 -10.97
N SER A 160 -14.96 -7.56 -10.23
CA SER A 160 -16.34 -7.96 -10.56
C SER A 160 -16.99 -7.03 -11.57
N SER A 161 -16.43 -5.84 -11.75
CA SER A 161 -16.85 -4.84 -12.72
C SER A 161 -15.66 -4.03 -13.21
N ARG A 162 -15.87 -3.17 -14.21
CA ARG A 162 -14.85 -2.29 -14.78
C ARG A 162 -15.40 -0.89 -14.98
N ILE A 163 -14.64 0.12 -14.56
CA ILE A 163 -14.96 1.54 -14.71
C ILE A 163 -15.24 1.86 -16.18
N GLU A 164 -14.33 1.46 -17.06
CA GLU A 164 -14.35 1.81 -18.49
C GLU A 164 -15.45 1.07 -19.25
N ALA A 165 -15.82 -0.13 -18.78
CA ALA A 165 -16.94 -0.87 -19.36
C ALA A 165 -18.29 -0.28 -18.94
N ALA A 166 -18.39 0.25 -17.71
CA ALA A 166 -19.58 0.92 -17.22
C ALA A 166 -19.74 2.32 -17.83
N ASN A 167 -18.62 3.03 -18.04
CA ASN A 167 -18.54 4.41 -18.54
C ASN A 167 -19.62 5.31 -17.92
N ALA A 168 -19.76 5.24 -16.60
CA ALA A 168 -20.79 5.97 -15.88
C ALA A 168 -20.51 7.48 -15.88
N THR A 169 -21.56 8.28 -15.72
CA THR A 169 -21.40 9.71 -15.43
C THR A 169 -20.72 9.89 -14.08
N LEU A 170 -19.72 10.79 -14.02
CA LEU A 170 -18.90 11.04 -12.84
C LEU A 170 -19.73 11.62 -11.68
N GLN A 171 -19.36 11.26 -10.45
CA GLN A 171 -19.87 11.80 -9.19
C GLN A 171 -18.71 12.29 -8.31
N PRO A 172 -18.03 13.40 -8.71
CA PRO A 172 -16.78 13.85 -8.09
C PRO A 172 -16.92 14.34 -6.65
N ASP A 173 -18.14 14.64 -6.19
CA ASP A 173 -18.38 15.03 -4.78
C ASP A 173 -18.47 13.82 -3.84
N LYS A 174 -18.51 12.59 -4.39
CA LYS A 174 -18.67 11.35 -3.61
C LYS A 174 -17.46 10.42 -3.72
N TYR A 175 -16.94 10.24 -4.92
CA TYR A 175 -15.92 9.24 -5.20
C TYR A 175 -14.62 9.92 -5.60
N GLY A 176 -13.51 9.52 -4.96
CA GLY A 176 -12.25 10.19 -5.19
C GLY A 176 -11.65 9.94 -6.58
N MET A 177 -11.90 8.78 -7.20
CA MET A 177 -11.44 8.59 -8.59
C MET A 177 -12.22 9.51 -9.55
N ASP A 178 -13.54 9.60 -9.42
CA ASP A 178 -14.38 10.53 -10.19
C ASP A 178 -13.95 11.99 -9.97
N PHE A 179 -13.50 12.33 -8.75
CA PHE A 179 -12.96 13.66 -8.45
C PHE A 179 -11.71 13.97 -9.28
N TRP A 180 -10.72 13.08 -9.26
CA TRP A 180 -9.48 13.28 -10.01
C TRP A 180 -9.70 13.24 -11.52
N GLU A 181 -10.61 12.38 -12.00
CA GLU A 181 -11.04 12.33 -13.40
C GLU A 181 -11.65 13.66 -13.85
N SER A 182 -12.53 14.26 -13.03
CA SER A 182 -13.15 15.55 -13.35
C SER A 182 -12.15 16.73 -13.47
N LEU A 183 -10.90 16.52 -13.08
CA LEU A 183 -9.81 17.47 -13.16
C LEU A 183 -8.77 17.10 -14.22
N GLU A 184 -8.96 16.03 -14.99
CA GLU A 184 -7.98 15.53 -15.97
C GLU A 184 -7.47 16.65 -16.90
N GLY A 185 -6.14 16.81 -16.98
CA GLY A 185 -5.48 17.83 -17.78
C GLY A 185 -5.53 19.26 -17.21
N GLN A 186 -6.26 19.52 -16.12
CA GLN A 186 -6.36 20.87 -15.54
C GLN A 186 -5.12 21.25 -14.74
N LEU A 187 -4.84 22.55 -14.74
CA LEU A 187 -3.86 23.15 -13.85
C LEU A 187 -4.47 23.33 -12.45
N VAL A 188 -3.85 22.72 -11.45
CA VAL A 188 -4.29 22.76 -10.05
C VAL A 188 -3.17 23.23 -9.13
N THR A 189 -3.53 23.70 -7.94
CA THR A 189 -2.60 23.96 -6.84
C THR A 189 -2.99 23.11 -5.64
N ILE A 190 -2.04 22.32 -5.12
CA ILE A 190 -2.10 21.63 -3.83
C ILE A 190 -1.47 22.56 -2.79
N PRO A 191 -2.26 23.17 -1.88
CA PRO A 191 -1.71 24.05 -0.86
C PRO A 191 -1.04 23.24 0.26
N LYS A 192 0.11 23.72 0.75
CA LYS A 192 0.84 23.17 1.92
C LYS A 192 0.85 21.63 2.01
N ALA A 193 1.42 20.98 0.99
CA ALA A 193 1.37 19.52 0.91
C ALA A 193 2.13 18.82 2.06
N THR A 194 1.70 17.62 2.43
CA THR A 194 2.37 16.73 3.39
C THR A 194 2.64 15.39 2.72
N SER A 195 3.89 14.94 2.75
CA SER A 195 4.30 13.65 2.16
C SER A 195 3.77 12.45 2.96
N LEU A 196 3.30 11.44 2.24
CA LEU A 196 2.72 10.21 2.77
C LEU A 196 3.67 9.01 2.72
N ALA A 197 4.79 9.11 2.02
CA ALA A 197 5.74 8.01 1.84
C ALA A 197 7.14 8.51 1.48
N PHE A 198 8.08 7.56 1.34
CA PHE A 198 9.33 7.80 0.62
C PHE A 198 9.07 7.90 -0.89
N PRO A 199 9.93 8.60 -1.66
CA PRO A 199 9.86 8.57 -3.11
C PRO A 199 10.09 7.16 -3.67
N ASN A 200 9.43 6.85 -4.79
CA ASN A 200 9.76 5.68 -5.58
C ASN A 200 11.09 5.87 -6.35
N SER A 201 11.50 4.88 -7.15
CA SER A 201 12.74 4.93 -7.93
C SER A 201 12.78 6.02 -9.02
N TYR A 202 11.64 6.63 -9.35
CA TYR A 202 11.51 7.76 -10.27
C TYR A 202 11.51 9.13 -9.55
N GLY A 203 11.60 9.14 -8.22
CA GLY A 203 11.54 10.36 -7.41
C GLY A 203 10.13 10.92 -7.23
N GLU A 204 9.11 10.10 -7.46
CA GLU A 204 7.69 10.45 -7.32
C GLU A 204 7.21 10.06 -5.91
N PHE A 205 6.31 10.84 -5.32
CA PHE A 205 5.88 10.63 -3.93
C PHE A 205 4.43 11.07 -3.70
N TRP A 206 3.75 10.37 -2.79
CA TRP A 206 2.35 10.63 -2.44
C TRP A 206 2.23 11.81 -1.47
N VAL A 207 1.17 12.61 -1.64
CA VAL A 207 0.83 13.72 -0.73
C VAL A 207 -0.65 13.81 -0.44
N HIS A 208 -0.97 14.46 0.68
CA HIS A 208 -2.23 15.20 0.85
C HIS A 208 -1.92 16.71 0.98
N GLY A 209 -2.86 17.60 0.67
CA GLY A 209 -2.72 19.05 0.88
C GLY A 209 -3.53 19.56 2.08
N ASP A 210 -3.70 20.88 2.15
CA ASP A 210 -4.47 21.58 3.19
C ASP A 210 -5.99 21.44 2.94
N TRP A 211 -6.50 20.20 3.02
CA TRP A 211 -7.93 19.85 2.97
C TRP A 211 -8.28 18.82 4.05
N PRO A 212 -9.58 18.57 4.33
CA PRO A 212 -9.99 17.51 5.23
C PRO A 212 -9.49 16.15 4.75
N VAL A 213 -8.88 15.38 5.64
CA VAL A 213 -8.39 14.02 5.39
C VAL A 213 -8.89 13.08 6.48
N THR A 214 -8.88 11.79 6.21
CA THR A 214 -9.24 10.72 7.15
C THR A 214 -8.04 9.85 7.45
N GLY A 215 -8.07 9.08 8.54
CA GLY A 215 -6.95 8.21 8.90
C GLY A 215 -5.65 8.94 9.30
N LYS A 216 -5.65 10.26 9.45
CA LYS A 216 -4.43 11.05 9.72
C LYS A 216 -3.75 10.62 11.03
N ASN A 217 -2.54 10.06 10.90
CA ASN A 217 -1.72 9.64 12.04
C ASN A 217 -0.81 10.77 12.54
N LYS A 218 -0.19 10.59 13.71
CA LYS A 218 0.69 11.60 14.33
C LYS A 218 1.90 11.97 13.50
N ARG A 219 2.37 11.08 12.61
CA ARG A 219 3.49 11.36 11.71
C ARG A 219 3.07 12.21 10.51
N GLY A 220 1.77 12.34 10.24
CA GLY A 220 1.23 13.06 9.09
C GLY A 220 0.89 12.17 7.89
N GLY A 221 1.01 10.85 8.03
CA GLY A 221 0.49 9.89 7.07
C GLY A 221 -1.01 9.68 7.18
N LEU A 222 -1.58 8.92 6.24
CA LEU A 222 -2.97 8.48 6.27
C LEU A 222 -3.00 6.96 6.46
N THR A 223 -3.60 6.51 7.55
CA THR A 223 -3.70 5.09 7.91
C THR A 223 -5.03 4.51 7.42
N ILE A 224 -4.99 3.33 6.83
CA ILE A 224 -6.19 2.59 6.44
C ILE A 224 -7.03 2.32 7.70
N THR A 225 -8.23 2.88 7.74
CA THR A 225 -9.15 2.76 8.89
C THR A 225 -10.54 2.36 8.43
N PHE A 226 -11.43 2.03 9.37
CA PHE A 226 -12.85 1.94 9.05
C PHE A 226 -13.47 3.33 9.05
N GLY A 227 -14.29 3.62 8.04
CA GLY A 227 -15.21 4.74 8.05
C GLY A 227 -16.30 4.59 9.11
N PRO A 228 -17.04 5.66 9.43
CA PRO A 228 -18.20 5.62 10.33
C PRO A 228 -19.30 4.64 9.89
N ASP A 229 -19.33 4.29 8.61
CA ASP A 229 -20.20 3.30 7.98
C ASP A 229 -19.68 1.85 8.11
N GLY A 230 -18.48 1.66 8.67
CA GLY A 230 -17.82 0.36 8.81
C GLY A 230 -17.17 -0.14 7.51
N ILE A 231 -17.01 0.73 6.50
CA ILE A 231 -16.33 0.41 5.24
C ILE A 231 -14.85 0.83 5.36
N PRO A 232 -13.88 -0.01 4.94
CA PRO A 232 -12.49 0.38 4.88
C PRO A 232 -12.24 1.58 3.98
N ASP A 233 -11.45 2.50 4.49
CA ASP A 233 -11.02 3.71 3.80
C ASP A 233 -9.56 3.57 3.35
N GLY A 234 -9.33 3.67 2.04
CA GLY A 234 -8.00 3.59 1.43
C GLY A 234 -7.44 4.95 1.01
N ASN A 235 -7.99 6.03 1.58
CA ASN A 235 -7.54 7.41 1.44
C ASN A 235 -7.50 7.92 -0.02
N PRO A 236 -8.64 7.97 -0.71
CA PRO A 236 -8.71 8.42 -2.10
C PRO A 236 -8.44 9.92 -2.28
N GLU A 237 -8.38 10.69 -1.19
CA GLU A 237 -8.03 12.12 -1.16
C GLU A 237 -6.53 12.40 -1.34
N ALA A 238 -5.69 11.36 -1.36
CA ALA A 238 -4.27 11.47 -1.64
C ALA A 238 -3.97 11.48 -3.14
N ILE A 239 -2.87 12.12 -3.53
CA ILE A 239 -2.45 12.26 -4.93
C ILE A 239 -0.95 12.07 -5.08
N LEU A 240 -0.53 11.48 -6.19
CA LEU A 240 0.87 11.23 -6.49
C LEU A 240 1.50 12.47 -7.16
N VAL A 241 2.66 12.91 -6.68
CA VAL A 241 3.42 13.99 -7.28
C VAL A 241 4.45 13.41 -8.24
N GLY A 242 4.27 13.67 -9.54
CA GLY A 242 5.14 13.19 -10.60
C GLY A 242 6.39 14.03 -10.80
N ALA A 243 7.13 13.72 -11.87
CA ALA A 243 8.31 14.49 -12.25
C ALA A 243 7.96 15.95 -12.67
N PRO A 244 8.72 16.97 -12.22
CA PRO A 244 8.52 18.35 -12.64
C PRO A 244 8.70 18.56 -14.14
N LEU A 245 7.80 19.33 -14.74
CA LEU A 245 7.74 19.54 -16.19
C LEU A 245 8.84 20.47 -16.73
N ASP A 246 9.45 21.29 -15.88
CA ASP A 246 10.60 22.14 -16.25
C ASP A 246 11.95 21.40 -16.18
N GLY A 247 11.95 20.10 -15.82
CA GLY A 247 13.15 19.28 -15.71
C GLY A 247 13.93 19.46 -14.41
N THR A 248 13.43 20.26 -13.45
CA THR A 248 13.93 20.24 -12.07
C THR A 248 13.61 18.89 -11.41
N LYS A 249 14.26 18.61 -10.27
CA LYS A 249 14.12 17.34 -9.57
C LYS A 249 13.30 17.52 -8.31
N ASN A 250 12.37 16.60 -8.10
CA ASN A 250 11.64 16.50 -6.84
C ASN A 250 12.60 16.39 -5.65
N PRO A 251 12.24 16.99 -4.50
CA PRO A 251 13.03 16.84 -3.28
C PRO A 251 12.93 15.40 -2.75
N MET A 252 13.95 14.99 -2.00
CA MET A 252 13.82 13.79 -1.18
C MET A 252 12.87 14.08 -0.02
N VAL A 253 11.89 13.21 0.18
CA VAL A 253 10.91 13.32 1.26
C VAL A 253 10.87 12.04 2.08
N VAL A 254 10.37 12.17 3.30
CA VAL A 254 9.99 11.07 4.19
C VAL A 254 8.55 11.27 4.66
N LEU A 255 7.95 10.23 5.24
CA LEU A 255 6.61 10.30 5.82
C LEU A 255 6.49 11.51 6.78
N GLY A 256 5.56 12.43 6.48
CA GLY A 256 5.33 13.64 7.25
C GLY A 256 6.10 14.89 6.82
N THR A 257 6.88 14.82 5.74
CA THR A 257 7.59 15.99 5.20
C THR A 257 6.59 17.05 4.74
N GLY A 258 6.69 18.25 5.29
CA GLY A 258 5.89 19.39 4.86
C GLY A 258 6.52 20.06 3.64
N LEU A 259 5.67 20.43 2.68
CA LEU A 259 6.02 21.05 1.42
C LEU A 259 5.26 22.38 1.28
N GLY A 260 5.75 23.25 0.41
CA GLY A 260 5.03 24.44 -0.02
C GLY A 260 3.87 24.09 -0.95
N ASP A 261 3.32 25.11 -1.59
CA ASP A 261 2.28 24.90 -2.61
C ASP A 261 2.87 24.22 -3.85
N ILE A 262 2.20 23.20 -4.34
CA ILE A 262 2.57 22.47 -5.56
C ILE A 262 1.56 22.83 -6.64
N THR A 263 2.00 23.52 -7.69
CA THR A 263 1.16 23.81 -8.86
C THR A 263 1.57 22.93 -10.03
N GLY A 264 0.61 22.27 -10.65
CA GLY A 264 0.87 21.28 -11.69
C GLY A 264 -0.38 20.85 -12.44
N VAL A 265 -0.23 19.99 -13.43
CA VAL A 265 -1.36 19.45 -14.22
C VAL A 265 -1.78 18.09 -13.71
N VAL A 266 -3.08 17.86 -13.60
CA VAL A 266 -3.63 16.54 -13.24
C VAL A 266 -3.59 15.63 -14.46
N THR A 267 -3.22 14.36 -14.28
CA THR A 267 -3.20 13.35 -15.35
C THR A 267 -3.29 11.95 -14.77
N PHE A 268 -3.61 10.94 -15.59
CA PHE A 268 -3.55 9.54 -15.20
C PHE A 268 -2.36 8.84 -15.87
N LEU A 269 -1.44 8.30 -15.06
CA LEU A 269 -0.22 7.65 -15.53
C LEU A 269 0.08 6.43 -14.66
N PHE A 270 0.64 5.37 -15.23
CA PHE A 270 1.13 4.21 -14.48
C PHE A 270 0.14 3.63 -13.45
N GLY A 271 -1.17 3.71 -13.71
CA GLY A 271 -2.22 3.15 -12.86
C GLY A 271 -2.75 4.07 -11.75
N PHE A 272 -2.31 5.34 -11.68
CA PHE A 272 -2.76 6.30 -10.68
C PHE A 272 -2.96 7.70 -11.27
N TYR A 273 -3.70 8.54 -10.57
CA TYR A 273 -3.73 9.98 -10.81
C TYR A 273 -2.50 10.67 -10.25
N TYR A 274 -1.99 11.63 -11.01
CA TYR A 274 -0.81 12.43 -10.71
C TYR A 274 -1.16 13.91 -10.76
N VAL A 275 -0.43 14.70 -9.99
CA VAL A 275 -0.13 16.09 -10.35
C VAL A 275 1.31 16.14 -10.84
N LEU A 276 1.52 16.54 -12.09
CA LEU A 276 2.84 16.82 -12.64
C LEU A 276 3.21 18.28 -12.33
N PRO A 277 4.14 18.54 -11.41
CA PRO A 277 4.47 19.90 -11.01
C PRO A 277 5.02 20.72 -12.18
N LEU A 278 4.70 22.01 -12.24
CA LEU A 278 5.35 22.91 -13.20
C LEU A 278 6.85 23.08 -12.88
N THR A 279 7.20 23.02 -11.59
CA THR A 279 8.56 23.08 -11.08
C THR A 279 8.65 22.26 -9.79
N ALA A 280 9.86 21.91 -9.38
CA ALA A 280 10.11 21.09 -8.20
C ALA A 280 9.44 21.68 -6.93
N PRO A 281 8.69 20.85 -6.17
CA PRO A 281 8.18 21.24 -4.87
C PRO A 281 9.29 21.67 -3.90
N VAL A 282 8.98 22.60 -3.01
CA VAL A 282 9.90 23.12 -2.00
C VAL A 282 9.57 22.52 -0.63
N VAL A 283 10.56 21.93 0.05
CA VAL A 283 10.42 21.43 1.42
C VAL A 283 10.34 22.61 2.39
N THR A 284 9.32 22.61 3.25
CA THR A 284 9.08 23.64 4.27
C THR A 284 9.33 23.14 5.68
N SER A 285 9.21 21.83 5.92
CA SER A 285 9.54 21.20 7.20
C SER A 285 9.90 19.72 7.03
N ILE A 286 10.76 19.24 7.91
CA ILE A 286 11.17 17.83 7.97
C ILE A 286 10.76 17.32 9.36
N PRO A 287 10.07 16.18 9.47
CA PRO A 287 9.69 15.60 10.76
C PRO A 287 10.93 15.15 11.55
N SER A 288 10.79 15.05 12.88
CA SER A 288 11.90 14.64 13.74
C SER A 288 12.42 13.24 13.36
N SER A 289 13.74 13.08 13.37
CA SER A 289 14.40 11.77 13.26
C SER A 289 14.37 10.96 14.56
N ASP A 290 13.84 11.53 15.65
CA ASP A 290 13.73 10.83 16.92
C ASP A 290 12.61 9.79 16.85
N ILE A 291 12.99 8.53 16.88
CA ILE A 291 12.07 7.40 16.91
C ILE A 291 11.95 6.92 18.36
N PRO A 292 10.75 6.88 18.96
CA PRO A 292 10.58 6.36 20.31
C PRO A 292 10.80 4.84 20.34
N ALA A 293 11.62 4.39 21.30
CA ALA A 293 11.69 2.97 21.66
C ALA A 293 10.43 2.54 22.42
N THR A 294 10.16 1.24 22.46
CA THR A 294 9.06 0.70 23.29
C THR A 294 9.27 1.02 24.76
N THR A 295 8.16 1.26 25.47
CA THR A 295 8.13 1.35 26.93
C THR A 295 8.01 -0.03 27.61
N LEU A 296 7.74 -1.08 26.84
CA LEU A 296 7.52 -2.43 27.32
C LEU A 296 8.86 -3.16 27.45
N THR A 297 9.32 -3.32 28.69
CA THR A 297 10.57 -4.03 28.99
C THR A 297 10.31 -5.40 29.59
N SER A 298 11.21 -6.35 29.31
CA SER A 298 11.25 -7.63 30.01
C SER A 298 11.67 -7.45 31.48
N ASP A 299 11.02 -8.17 32.38
CA ASP A 299 11.46 -8.39 33.77
C ASP A 299 11.67 -9.90 33.99
N LEU A 300 12.88 -10.30 34.36
CA LEU A 300 13.22 -11.71 34.62
C LEU A 300 12.61 -12.23 35.94
N ASN A 301 12.20 -11.34 36.84
CA ASN A 301 11.58 -11.69 38.12
C ASN A 301 10.06 -11.84 37.99
N ASP A 302 9.42 -11.16 37.02
CA ASP A 302 8.02 -11.40 36.70
C ASP A 302 7.86 -12.60 35.77
N VAL A 303 7.62 -13.74 36.39
CA VAL A 303 7.50 -15.05 35.74
C VAL A 303 6.15 -15.25 35.05
N CYS A 304 5.19 -14.38 35.34
CA CYS A 304 3.84 -14.44 34.78
C CYS A 304 3.65 -13.50 33.59
N THR A 305 4.62 -12.62 33.33
CA THR A 305 4.58 -11.68 32.23
C THR A 305 5.61 -12.04 31.18
N ILE A 306 5.19 -12.10 29.93
CA ILE A 306 6.06 -12.34 28.77
C ILE A 306 6.00 -11.11 27.88
N THR A 307 7.14 -10.53 27.55
CA THR A 307 7.24 -9.59 26.42
C THR A 307 7.53 -10.37 25.14
N PHE A 308 6.87 -10.01 24.05
CA PHE A 308 7.15 -10.56 22.74
C PHE A 308 7.36 -9.44 21.73
N GLY A 309 8.13 -9.68 20.67
CA GLY A 309 8.17 -8.78 19.53
C GLY A 309 7.88 -9.51 18.22
N ASP A 310 7.47 -8.76 17.22
CA ASP A 310 7.19 -9.23 15.86
C ASP A 310 7.99 -8.39 14.87
N TYR A 311 8.75 -9.01 13.98
CA TYR A 311 9.61 -8.28 13.05
C TYR A 311 9.95 -9.07 11.78
N ASN A 312 9.44 -8.60 10.63
CA ASN A 312 9.96 -8.96 9.31
C ASN A 312 11.30 -8.21 9.08
N VAL A 313 12.39 -8.96 8.88
CA VAL A 313 13.76 -8.42 8.81
C VAL A 313 14.33 -8.30 7.40
N GLU A 314 13.48 -8.36 6.37
CA GLU A 314 13.80 -8.14 4.96
C GLU A 314 14.98 -9.00 4.45
N ASN A 315 14.68 -10.23 4.05
CA ASN A 315 15.59 -11.21 3.46
C ASN A 315 16.95 -11.36 4.17
N LEU A 316 16.93 -11.46 5.50
CA LEU A 316 18.13 -11.42 6.32
C LEU A 316 18.97 -12.68 6.16
N MET A 317 20.23 -12.53 5.73
CA MET A 317 21.23 -13.60 5.60
C MET A 317 22.50 -13.25 6.41
N PRO A 318 23.50 -14.17 6.55
CA PRO A 318 24.64 -13.93 7.44
C PRO A 318 25.48 -12.69 7.07
N THR A 319 25.56 -12.38 5.78
CA THR A 319 26.37 -11.27 5.23
C THR A 319 25.54 -10.03 4.90
N SER A 320 24.26 -10.00 5.27
CA SER A 320 23.40 -8.84 5.10
C SER A 320 24.00 -7.60 5.76
N SER A 321 24.24 -6.56 4.97
CA SER A 321 24.82 -5.30 5.48
C SER A 321 23.94 -4.64 6.56
N HIS A 322 22.64 -4.93 6.56
CA HIS A 322 21.68 -4.42 7.53
C HIS A 322 21.55 -5.25 8.81
N LEU A 323 22.14 -6.46 8.90
CA LEU A 323 22.02 -7.33 10.07
C LEU A 323 22.45 -6.64 11.39
N PRO A 324 23.57 -5.90 11.46
CA PRO A 324 23.95 -5.18 12.67
C PRO A 324 22.90 -4.12 13.08
N THR A 325 22.25 -3.49 12.10
CA THR A 325 21.18 -2.51 12.36
C THR A 325 19.92 -3.19 12.88
N ILE A 326 19.53 -4.34 12.33
CA ILE A 326 18.43 -5.16 12.87
C ILE A 326 18.71 -5.57 14.33
N ALA A 327 19.94 -6.01 14.62
CA ALA A 327 20.35 -6.32 16.01
C ALA A 327 20.24 -5.07 16.92
N SER A 328 20.66 -3.91 16.43
CA SER A 328 20.50 -2.62 17.12
C SER A 328 19.03 -2.26 17.34
N HIS A 329 18.14 -2.52 16.37
CA HIS A 329 16.70 -2.32 16.52
C HIS A 329 16.16 -3.14 17.70
N ILE A 330 16.47 -4.44 17.73
CA ILE A 330 16.02 -5.36 18.78
C ILE A 330 16.49 -4.89 20.17
N VAL A 331 17.73 -4.39 20.28
CA VAL A 331 18.30 -3.94 21.55
C VAL A 331 17.77 -2.58 21.99
N ASN A 332 17.87 -1.59 21.11
CA ASN A 332 17.66 -0.18 21.47
C ASN A 332 16.20 0.23 21.41
N TYR A 333 15.45 -0.33 20.45
CA TYR A 333 14.07 0.07 20.18
C TYR A 333 13.04 -0.94 20.70
N LEU A 334 13.28 -2.25 20.56
CA LEU A 334 12.38 -3.29 21.09
C LEU A 334 12.71 -3.69 22.54
N ARG A 335 13.84 -3.22 23.07
CA ARG A 335 14.27 -3.47 24.46
C ARG A 335 14.37 -4.95 24.84
N THR A 336 14.92 -5.76 23.93
CA THR A 336 15.19 -7.19 24.10
C THR A 336 14.02 -8.02 24.68
N PRO A 337 12.91 -8.19 23.91
CA PRO A 337 11.74 -8.97 24.33
C PRO A 337 12.07 -10.42 24.70
N ASP A 338 11.23 -11.07 25.52
CA ASP A 338 11.48 -12.45 25.96
C ASP A 338 11.45 -13.48 24.81
N ILE A 339 10.61 -13.22 23.80
CA ILE A 339 10.48 -14.01 22.58
C ILE A 339 10.25 -13.07 21.38
N LEU A 340 10.81 -13.41 20.23
CA LEU A 340 10.64 -12.67 18.98
C LEU A 340 10.07 -13.61 17.91
N PHE A 341 9.02 -13.17 17.24
CA PHE A 341 8.50 -13.72 16.00
C PHE A 341 9.27 -13.03 14.88
N ILE A 342 10.13 -13.76 14.17
CA ILE A 342 10.94 -13.19 13.09
C ILE A 342 10.52 -13.82 11.76
N GLN A 343 10.29 -12.99 10.76
CA GLN A 343 10.00 -13.40 9.38
C GLN A 343 11.15 -12.98 8.46
N GLU A 344 11.18 -13.51 7.24
CA GLU A 344 12.23 -13.22 6.26
C GLU A 344 13.66 -13.57 6.68
N ILE A 345 13.79 -14.66 7.44
CA ILE A 345 15.11 -15.27 7.61
C ILE A 345 15.46 -16.00 6.32
N GLN A 346 16.64 -15.71 5.77
CA GLN A 346 17.27 -16.45 4.68
C GLN A 346 18.10 -17.63 5.19
N ASP A 347 18.35 -18.61 4.31
CA ASP A 347 19.32 -19.67 4.56
C ASP A 347 20.74 -19.07 4.53
N ASN A 348 21.73 -19.92 4.73
CA ASN A 348 23.12 -19.48 4.82
C ASN A 348 23.69 -18.95 3.49
N SER A 349 23.06 -19.22 2.34
CA SER A 349 23.51 -18.76 1.00
C SER A 349 22.63 -17.65 0.40
N GLY A 350 21.56 -17.26 1.08
CA GLY A 350 20.74 -16.10 0.74
C GLY A 350 19.83 -16.38 -0.46
N ALA A 351 19.92 -15.56 -1.50
CA ALA A 351 19.17 -15.76 -2.74
C ALA A 351 19.85 -16.76 -3.71
N THR A 352 20.99 -17.33 -3.31
CA THR A 352 21.76 -18.23 -4.18
C THR A 352 21.12 -19.61 -4.20
N SER A 353 20.64 -20.03 -5.37
CA SER A 353 20.06 -21.36 -5.57
C SER A 353 21.15 -22.44 -5.62
N ASP A 354 21.64 -22.89 -4.47
CA ASP A 354 22.71 -23.91 -4.35
C ASP A 354 22.31 -25.17 -3.53
N GLY A 355 21.03 -25.28 -3.15
CA GLY A 355 20.50 -26.40 -2.36
C GLY A 355 20.66 -26.23 -0.85
N THR A 356 21.23 -25.11 -0.38
CA THR A 356 21.33 -24.80 1.05
C THR A 356 19.97 -24.38 1.61
N VAL A 357 19.46 -25.13 2.60
CA VAL A 357 18.20 -24.80 3.29
C VAL A 357 18.39 -24.28 4.71
N SER A 358 19.53 -24.59 5.33
CA SER A 358 19.79 -24.26 6.73
C SER A 358 20.01 -22.76 6.93
N ALA A 359 19.39 -22.20 7.98
CA ALA A 359 19.55 -20.81 8.40
C ALA A 359 20.35 -20.67 9.71
N ASN A 360 21.05 -21.72 10.14
CA ASN A 360 21.75 -21.73 11.43
C ASN A 360 22.84 -20.67 11.54
N VAL A 361 23.58 -20.37 10.47
CA VAL A 361 24.62 -19.32 10.46
C VAL A 361 23.95 -17.95 10.46
N THR A 362 22.85 -17.78 9.72
CA THR A 362 22.06 -16.53 9.71
C THR A 362 21.60 -16.17 11.11
N LEU A 363 20.90 -17.10 11.78
CA LEU A 363 20.35 -16.89 13.11
C LEU A 363 21.45 -16.78 14.17
N ALA A 364 22.51 -17.59 14.10
CA ALA A 364 23.66 -17.48 15.00
C ALA A 364 24.31 -16.10 14.91
N THR A 365 24.49 -15.58 13.70
CA THR A 365 25.08 -14.24 13.47
C THR A 365 24.21 -13.14 14.08
N LEU A 366 22.88 -13.24 13.92
CA LEU A 366 21.95 -12.30 14.52
C LEU A 366 21.98 -12.34 16.06
N VAL A 367 21.88 -13.51 16.69
CA VAL A 367 21.88 -13.61 18.16
C VAL A 367 23.23 -13.22 18.76
N VAL A 368 24.35 -13.49 18.10
CA VAL A 368 25.68 -13.02 18.51
C VAL A 368 25.75 -11.50 18.45
N SER A 369 25.23 -10.89 17.39
CA SER A 369 25.20 -9.43 17.24
C SER A 369 24.35 -8.76 18.34
N ILE A 370 23.18 -9.34 18.66
CA ILE A 370 22.34 -8.87 19.76
C ILE A 370 23.06 -9.00 21.11
N ALA A 371 23.72 -10.13 21.36
CA ALA A 371 24.46 -10.37 22.59
C ALA A 371 25.65 -9.41 22.76
N GLN A 372 26.36 -9.11 21.68
CA GLN A 372 27.46 -8.13 21.70
C GLN A 372 26.99 -6.72 22.06
N LEU A 373 25.77 -6.34 21.65
CA LEU A 373 25.21 -5.02 21.91
C LEU A 373 24.55 -4.89 23.30
N SER A 374 24.05 -5.98 23.88
CA SER A 374 23.17 -5.93 25.06
C SER A 374 23.54 -6.85 26.22
N ASN A 375 24.46 -7.80 26.01
CA ASN A 375 24.70 -8.97 26.87
C ASN A 375 23.50 -9.92 27.02
N VAL A 376 22.38 -9.70 26.33
CA VAL A 376 21.24 -10.62 26.31
C VAL A 376 21.53 -11.74 25.30
N VAL A 377 21.56 -12.97 25.78
CA VAL A 377 21.76 -14.15 24.93
C VAL A 377 20.42 -14.74 24.54
N TYR A 378 20.10 -14.69 23.26
CA TYR A 378 18.98 -15.43 22.68
C TYR A 378 19.42 -16.82 22.25
N ASN A 379 18.50 -17.78 22.39
CA ASN A 379 18.54 -19.00 21.59
C ASN A 379 17.49 -18.89 20.47
N PHE A 380 17.56 -19.76 19.48
CA PHE A 380 16.62 -19.75 18.37
C PHE A 380 16.06 -21.14 18.05
N THR A 381 14.93 -21.16 17.34
CA THR A 381 14.36 -22.39 16.80
C THR A 381 13.59 -22.10 15.51
N GLU A 382 13.72 -23.01 14.55
CA GLU A 382 13.17 -22.93 13.19
C GLU A 382 13.04 -24.35 12.62
N ILE A 383 12.47 -24.46 11.42
CA ILE A 383 12.40 -25.72 10.67
C ILE A 383 12.83 -25.43 9.22
N ASP A 384 13.89 -26.11 8.78
CA ASP A 384 14.40 -26.05 7.41
C ASP A 384 13.28 -26.32 6.40
N PRO A 385 13.13 -25.46 5.38
CA PRO A 385 12.27 -25.72 4.23
C PRO A 385 12.73 -26.90 3.37
N VAL A 386 11.86 -27.30 2.44
CA VAL A 386 12.31 -28.06 1.27
C VAL A 386 12.84 -27.07 0.25
N ASP A 387 14.01 -27.36 -0.32
CA ASP A 387 14.69 -26.49 -1.28
C ASP A 387 13.76 -26.03 -2.42
N GLY A 388 13.64 -24.71 -2.59
CA GLY A 388 12.86 -24.05 -3.62
C GLY A 388 11.32 -24.18 -3.50
N GLN A 389 10.80 -24.77 -2.41
CA GLN A 389 9.35 -25.01 -2.27
C GLN A 389 8.63 -23.99 -1.39
N ASP A 390 9.33 -23.36 -0.45
CA ASP A 390 8.79 -22.27 0.34
C ASP A 390 9.05 -20.97 -0.44
N GLY A 391 8.01 -20.24 -0.84
CA GLY A 391 8.18 -19.08 -1.73
C GLY A 391 8.75 -17.86 -1.04
N GLY A 392 8.88 -16.75 -1.76
CA GLY A 392 9.57 -15.55 -1.29
C GLY A 392 10.51 -15.01 -2.35
N GLN A 393 11.71 -14.60 -1.97
CA GLN A 393 12.75 -14.20 -2.91
C GLN A 393 13.17 -15.38 -3.78
N PRO A 394 13.17 -15.25 -5.12
CA PRO A 394 13.63 -16.31 -6.00
C PRO A 394 15.04 -16.81 -5.65
N GLY A 395 15.20 -18.13 -5.59
CA GLY A 395 16.47 -18.81 -5.31
C GLY A 395 16.82 -18.98 -3.83
N GLY A 396 16.15 -18.26 -2.91
CA GLY A 396 16.33 -18.43 -1.47
C GLY A 396 15.20 -19.21 -0.81
N ASN A 397 15.44 -19.77 0.36
CA ASN A 397 14.48 -20.65 1.03
C ASN A 397 13.69 -19.98 2.17
N ILE A 398 13.17 -18.75 2.04
CA ILE A 398 12.67 -17.94 3.18
C ILE A 398 11.81 -18.70 4.22
N ARG A 399 12.02 -18.41 5.52
CA ARG A 399 11.23 -19.01 6.62
C ARG A 399 10.92 -18.05 7.77
N THR A 400 10.05 -18.51 8.65
CA THR A 400 9.82 -17.91 9.97
C THR A 400 10.71 -18.58 11.02
N ALA A 401 11.09 -17.84 12.06
CA ALA A 401 11.88 -18.33 13.17
C ALA A 401 11.42 -17.69 14.50
N TYR A 402 11.80 -18.32 15.61
CA TYR A 402 11.73 -17.69 16.92
C TYR A 402 13.14 -17.41 17.46
N LEU A 403 13.34 -16.22 18.03
CA LEU A 403 14.40 -15.99 19.01
C LEU A 403 13.77 -15.96 20.40
N TYR A 404 14.36 -16.58 21.41
CA TYR A 404 13.84 -16.56 22.77
C TYR A 404 14.94 -16.51 23.82
N ARG A 405 14.66 -15.87 24.96
CA ARG A 405 15.59 -15.81 26.10
C ARG A 405 15.50 -17.11 26.89
N PRO A 406 16.50 -18.01 26.83
CA PRO A 406 16.45 -19.34 27.47
C PRO A 406 16.40 -19.27 28.99
N GLU A 407 16.82 -18.13 29.56
CA GLU A 407 16.71 -17.84 30.98
C GLU A 407 15.28 -17.54 31.46
N LYS A 408 14.30 -17.35 30.57
CA LYS A 408 12.90 -17.12 30.95
C LYS A 408 11.96 -18.15 30.36
N LEU A 409 12.23 -18.56 29.12
CA LEU A 409 11.38 -19.44 28.33
C LEU A 409 12.14 -20.65 27.83
N LYS A 410 11.42 -21.76 27.70
CA LYS A 410 11.88 -22.95 26.99
C LYS A 410 10.69 -23.61 26.31
N LEU A 411 10.97 -24.40 25.27
CA LEU A 411 9.97 -25.26 24.67
C LEU A 411 9.46 -26.28 25.71
N VAL A 412 8.16 -26.58 25.65
CA VAL A 412 7.57 -27.69 26.40
C VAL A 412 8.21 -29.00 25.93
N PRO A 413 8.80 -29.80 26.82
CA PRO A 413 9.54 -31.01 26.44
C PRO A 413 8.61 -32.17 26.09
N GLY A 414 9.20 -33.21 25.48
CA GLY A 414 8.56 -34.51 25.25
C GLY A 414 7.85 -34.67 23.91
N SER A 415 7.97 -33.70 23.01
CA SER A 415 7.66 -33.85 21.59
C SER A 415 8.95 -33.67 20.78
N PRO A 416 9.17 -34.44 19.71
CA PRO A 416 10.30 -34.22 18.80
C PRO A 416 10.16 -32.88 18.06
N VAL A 417 11.25 -32.37 17.50
CA VAL A 417 11.19 -31.28 16.50
C VAL A 417 10.57 -31.84 15.21
N GLY A 418 9.74 -31.06 14.52
CA GLY A 418 9.18 -31.45 13.21
C GLY A 418 10.14 -31.18 12.05
N GLY A 419 10.08 -32.00 11.00
CA GLY A 419 10.72 -31.75 9.72
C GLY A 419 9.88 -30.85 8.79
N SER A 420 10.41 -30.58 7.60
CA SER A 420 9.84 -29.64 6.61
C SER A 420 8.41 -29.97 6.17
N LEU A 421 8.07 -31.27 6.14
CA LEU A 421 6.77 -31.81 5.70
C LEU A 421 6.00 -32.52 6.83
N ASP A 422 6.51 -32.50 8.06
CA ASP A 422 5.85 -33.13 9.20
C ASP A 422 4.69 -32.25 9.68
N ASN A 423 3.47 -32.77 9.59
CA ASN A 423 2.30 -32.06 10.09
C ASN A 423 2.22 -32.08 11.62
N THR A 424 2.02 -30.90 12.21
CA THR A 424 1.83 -30.76 13.67
C THR A 424 0.37 -30.95 14.04
N GLU A 425 0.09 -32.01 14.78
CA GLU A 425 -1.22 -32.29 15.35
C GLU A 425 -1.31 -31.80 16.79
N VAL A 426 -2.50 -31.32 17.19
CA VAL A 426 -2.79 -31.04 18.60
C VAL A 426 -3.29 -32.30 19.29
N LYS A 427 -2.45 -32.83 20.18
CA LYS A 427 -2.67 -33.99 21.05
C LYS A 427 -2.96 -33.54 22.48
N GLY A 428 -3.01 -34.52 23.40
CA GLY A 428 -3.22 -34.28 24.83
C GLY A 428 -4.68 -34.39 25.28
N PHE A 429 -4.85 -34.19 26.59
CA PHE A 429 -6.13 -34.28 27.29
C PHE A 429 -6.81 -32.91 27.36
N LEU A 430 -8.10 -32.89 27.73
CA LEU A 430 -8.83 -31.65 27.98
C LEU A 430 -8.11 -30.84 29.08
N GLY A 431 -7.93 -29.53 28.85
CA GLY A 431 -7.18 -28.60 29.69
C GLY A 431 -5.65 -28.73 29.60
N ARG A 432 -5.12 -29.65 28.78
CA ARG A 432 -3.67 -29.89 28.62
C ARG A 432 -3.31 -30.22 27.16
N PRO A 433 -3.53 -29.29 26.21
CA PRO A 433 -3.09 -29.46 24.83
C PRO A 433 -1.58 -29.71 24.76
N LYS A 434 -1.16 -30.54 23.81
CA LYS A 434 0.24 -30.85 23.51
C LYS A 434 0.43 -30.93 22.01
N LEU A 435 1.47 -30.32 21.46
CA LEU A 435 1.79 -30.45 20.03
C LEU A 435 2.48 -31.80 19.75
N SER A 436 2.20 -32.46 18.64
CA SER A 436 2.90 -33.69 18.22
C SER A 436 4.38 -33.45 17.91
N HIS A 437 4.70 -32.26 17.39
CA HIS A 437 6.04 -31.74 17.17
C HIS A 437 6.20 -30.40 17.88
N ASN A 438 7.36 -30.13 18.49
CA ASN A 438 7.60 -28.86 19.19
C ASN A 438 9.07 -28.38 19.05
N PRO A 439 9.35 -27.35 18.23
CA PRO A 439 8.39 -26.67 17.34
C PRO A 439 7.94 -27.59 16.19
N GLY A 440 6.94 -27.14 15.44
CA GLY A 440 6.39 -27.87 14.31
C GLY A 440 5.72 -26.95 13.28
N ARG A 441 5.56 -27.43 12.03
CA ARG A 441 4.88 -26.69 10.96
C ARG A 441 3.36 -26.92 11.00
N VAL A 442 2.59 -25.89 10.64
CA VAL A 442 1.12 -25.97 10.55
C VAL A 442 0.71 -26.46 9.17
N ASP A 443 0.24 -27.70 9.09
CA ASP A 443 -0.31 -28.34 7.88
C ASP A 443 0.56 -28.14 6.61
N PRO A 444 1.86 -28.52 6.65
CA PRO A 444 2.84 -28.17 5.61
C PRO A 444 2.58 -28.80 4.24
N ASN A 445 1.67 -29.78 4.12
CA ASN A 445 1.31 -30.43 2.86
C ASN A 445 0.03 -29.84 2.23
N ASN A 446 -0.57 -28.82 2.86
CA ASN A 446 -1.75 -28.14 2.33
C ASN A 446 -1.37 -27.25 1.15
N THR A 447 -2.16 -27.30 0.07
CA THR A 447 -1.94 -26.48 -1.13
C THR A 447 -2.09 -24.98 -0.88
N ALA A 448 -2.66 -24.58 0.27
CA ALA A 448 -2.61 -23.20 0.74
C ALA A 448 -1.16 -22.67 0.87
N TRP A 449 -0.18 -23.56 1.02
CA TRP A 449 1.24 -23.23 1.15
C TRP A 449 2.04 -23.39 -0.14
N ASP A 450 1.38 -23.61 -1.28
CA ASP A 450 2.06 -23.69 -2.58
C ASP A 450 2.86 -22.40 -2.81
N ALA A 451 4.17 -22.57 -3.04
CA ALA A 451 5.13 -21.47 -3.21
C ALA A 451 4.98 -20.37 -2.14
N SER A 452 4.78 -20.74 -0.88
CA SER A 452 4.69 -19.80 0.25
C SER A 452 5.21 -20.41 1.56
N ARG A 453 5.47 -19.54 2.54
CA ARG A 453 6.09 -19.94 3.81
C ARG A 453 5.09 -20.68 4.68
N LYS A 454 5.53 -21.81 5.25
CA LYS A 454 4.72 -22.60 6.19
C LYS A 454 4.85 -22.03 7.61
N PRO A 455 3.76 -21.83 8.37
CA PRO A 455 3.83 -21.26 9.71
C PRO A 455 4.55 -22.14 10.73
N LEU A 456 5.26 -21.52 11.67
CA LEU A 456 5.98 -22.19 12.75
C LEU A 456 5.21 -22.10 14.07
N ALA A 457 4.70 -23.24 14.55
CA ALA A 457 4.00 -23.37 15.81
C ALA A 457 4.93 -23.88 16.92
N ALA A 458 4.77 -23.35 18.13
CA ALA A 458 5.53 -23.79 19.30
C ALA A 458 4.68 -23.72 20.58
N ALA A 459 4.93 -24.68 21.48
CA ALA A 459 4.45 -24.68 22.84
C ALA A 459 5.59 -24.30 23.78
N TRP A 460 5.41 -23.24 24.54
CA TRP A 460 6.39 -22.66 25.45
C TRP A 460 5.98 -22.88 26.89
N GLN A 461 6.96 -22.88 27.79
CA GLN A 461 6.73 -22.77 29.22
C GLN A 461 7.75 -21.84 29.87
N ASN A 462 7.29 -21.12 30.90
CA ASN A 462 8.19 -20.42 31.80
C ASN A 462 8.93 -21.40 32.73
N LYS A 463 9.79 -20.87 33.61
CA LYS A 463 10.51 -21.65 34.63
C LYS A 463 9.61 -22.48 35.58
N PHE A 464 8.34 -22.10 35.72
CA PHE A 464 7.36 -22.74 36.61
C PHE A 464 6.45 -23.73 35.88
N GLY A 465 6.64 -23.92 34.57
CA GLY A 465 5.81 -24.83 33.77
C GLY A 465 4.48 -24.23 33.32
N VAL A 466 4.26 -22.92 33.45
CA VAL A 466 3.07 -22.24 32.91
C VAL A 466 3.22 -22.16 31.40
N GLN A 467 2.27 -22.76 30.67
CA GLN A 467 2.35 -22.93 29.22
C GLN A 467 1.58 -21.88 28.43
N PHE A 468 2.08 -21.56 27.25
CA PHE A 468 1.38 -20.83 26.20
C PHE A 468 1.83 -21.32 24.82
N PHE A 469 1.06 -21.00 23.78
CA PHE A 469 1.28 -21.42 22.41
C PHE A 469 1.49 -20.21 21.52
N THR A 470 2.35 -20.37 20.52
CA THR A 470 2.58 -19.36 19.50
C THR A 470 2.48 -19.96 18.11
N VAL A 471 2.04 -19.16 17.13
CA VAL A 471 2.12 -19.47 15.70
C VAL A 471 2.71 -18.26 14.99
N ASN A 472 3.86 -18.44 14.34
CA ASN A 472 4.54 -17.42 13.56
C ASN A 472 4.18 -17.60 12.08
N VAL A 473 3.55 -16.58 11.49
CA VAL A 473 3.08 -16.62 10.10
C VAL A 473 3.93 -15.70 9.21
N HIS A 474 4.02 -16.06 7.93
CA HIS A 474 4.46 -15.17 6.87
C HIS A 474 3.69 -15.53 5.60
N LEU A 475 2.54 -14.89 5.40
CA LEU A 475 1.58 -15.28 4.35
C LEU A 475 1.98 -14.74 2.97
N SER A 476 1.29 -15.21 1.92
CA SER A 476 1.57 -14.82 0.54
C SER A 476 1.43 -13.31 0.33
N SER A 477 2.44 -12.68 -0.27
CA SER A 477 2.44 -11.23 -0.50
C SER A 477 1.32 -10.76 -1.41
N LYS A 478 1.02 -9.46 -1.38
CA LYS A 478 0.02 -8.84 -2.27
C LYS A 478 0.53 -8.62 -3.70
N GLY A 479 1.64 -9.26 -4.08
CA GLY A 479 2.26 -9.15 -5.41
C GLY A 479 1.30 -9.56 -6.53
N GLY A 480 1.30 -8.81 -7.63
CA GLY A 480 0.40 -9.02 -8.76
C GLY A 480 -1.00 -8.41 -8.58
N SER A 481 -1.23 -7.65 -7.51
CA SER A 481 -2.42 -6.80 -7.36
C SER A 481 -2.44 -5.67 -8.40
N SER A 482 -3.62 -5.16 -8.74
CA SER A 482 -3.73 -3.93 -9.53
C SER A 482 -3.54 -2.70 -8.65
N SER A 483 -3.35 -1.53 -9.25
CA SER A 483 -3.48 -0.26 -8.50
C SER A 483 -4.88 -0.13 -7.89
N VAL A 484 -4.96 0.57 -6.77
CA VAL A 484 -6.23 0.87 -6.09
C VAL A 484 -7.11 1.87 -6.86
N GLN A 485 -6.53 2.56 -7.84
CA GLN A 485 -7.21 3.47 -8.78
C GLN A 485 -7.36 2.86 -10.18
N GLY A 486 -7.23 1.52 -10.32
CA GLY A 486 -7.36 0.82 -11.59
C GLY A 486 -8.81 0.61 -12.05
N ASP A 487 -8.95 0.19 -13.31
CA ASP A 487 -10.22 -0.07 -14.01
C ASP A 487 -11.06 -1.15 -13.34
N ALA A 488 -10.43 -2.25 -12.90
CA ALA A 488 -11.11 -3.36 -12.23
C ALA A 488 -11.65 -2.96 -10.84
N ARG A 489 -12.96 -3.13 -10.59
CA ARG A 489 -13.61 -2.79 -9.31
C ARG A 489 -14.35 -3.97 -8.64
N PRO A 490 -14.14 -4.18 -7.33
CA PRO A 490 -13.04 -3.66 -6.52
C PRO A 490 -11.66 -4.01 -7.14
N PRO A 491 -10.58 -3.26 -6.82
CA PRO A 491 -9.23 -3.55 -7.29
C PRO A 491 -8.82 -5.00 -7.11
N VAL A 492 -8.03 -5.53 -8.05
CA VAL A 492 -7.49 -6.89 -7.95
C VAL A 492 -6.57 -6.95 -6.72
N ASN A 493 -7.00 -7.69 -5.69
CA ASN A 493 -6.20 -8.00 -4.51
C ASN A 493 -5.63 -9.42 -4.68
N SER A 494 -4.43 -9.55 -5.24
CA SER A 494 -3.84 -10.86 -5.59
C SER A 494 -2.81 -11.32 -4.55
N PRO A 495 -2.62 -12.62 -4.32
CA PRO A 495 -3.59 -13.70 -4.49
C PRO A 495 -4.49 -13.81 -3.24
N ILE A 496 -5.67 -13.17 -3.24
CA ILE A 496 -6.59 -13.17 -2.08
C ILE A 496 -7.07 -14.57 -1.69
N GLU A 497 -7.29 -15.47 -2.66
CA GLU A 497 -7.73 -16.84 -2.38
C GLU A 497 -6.68 -17.63 -1.61
N ALA A 498 -5.40 -17.49 -1.99
CA ALA A 498 -4.29 -18.12 -1.29
C ALA A 498 -4.24 -17.64 0.17
N ARG A 499 -4.27 -16.32 0.41
CA ARG A 499 -4.29 -15.76 1.78
C ARG A 499 -5.52 -16.22 2.58
N THR A 500 -6.70 -16.27 1.97
CA THR A 500 -7.93 -16.75 2.61
C THR A 500 -7.78 -18.21 3.06
N ASN A 501 -7.21 -19.06 2.22
CA ASN A 501 -6.96 -20.46 2.53
C ASN A 501 -5.90 -20.61 3.62
N GLN A 502 -4.80 -19.84 3.56
CA GLN A 502 -3.75 -19.83 4.58
C GLN A 502 -4.29 -19.41 5.96
N VAL A 503 -5.07 -18.33 6.02
CA VAL A 503 -5.75 -17.89 7.25
C VAL A 503 -6.70 -18.97 7.77
N SER A 504 -7.44 -19.64 6.90
CA SER A 504 -8.33 -20.75 7.26
C SER A 504 -7.58 -21.96 7.83
N THR A 505 -6.42 -22.29 7.27
CA THR A 505 -5.55 -23.38 7.74
C THR A 505 -4.99 -23.07 9.13
N VAL A 506 -4.48 -21.85 9.34
CA VAL A 506 -4.01 -21.41 10.67
C VAL A 506 -5.16 -21.40 11.68
N ALA A 507 -6.33 -20.89 11.30
CA ALA A 507 -7.51 -20.89 12.17
C ALA A 507 -7.94 -22.31 12.57
N THR A 508 -7.84 -23.28 11.67
CA THR A 508 -8.15 -24.69 11.95
C THR A 508 -7.21 -25.27 13.00
N PHE A 509 -5.91 -25.00 12.88
CA PHE A 509 -4.92 -25.38 13.89
C PHE A 509 -5.22 -24.74 15.25
N VAL A 510 -5.50 -23.43 15.29
CA VAL A 510 -5.85 -22.71 16.53
C VAL A 510 -7.14 -23.27 17.16
N LYS A 511 -8.16 -23.59 16.35
CA LYS A 511 -9.39 -24.24 16.84
C LYS A 511 -9.11 -25.57 17.51
N SER A 512 -8.15 -26.35 17.00
CA SER A 512 -7.79 -27.62 17.62
C SER A 512 -7.12 -27.45 19.00
N LEU A 513 -6.33 -26.38 19.20
CA LEU A 513 -5.83 -25.98 20.52
C LEU A 513 -6.98 -25.57 21.45
N LEU A 514 -7.86 -24.67 20.99
CA LEU A 514 -8.99 -24.17 21.78
C LEU A 514 -10.03 -25.25 22.11
N PHE A 515 -10.16 -26.27 21.26
CA PHE A 515 -11.01 -27.42 21.53
C PHE A 515 -10.48 -28.25 22.70
N LYS A 516 -9.15 -28.36 22.84
CA LYS A 516 -8.53 -29.05 23.99
C LYS A 516 -8.52 -28.18 25.24
N ASP A 517 -8.34 -26.88 25.11
CA ASP A 517 -8.41 -25.94 26.22
C ASP A 517 -8.99 -24.59 25.74
N PRO A 518 -10.25 -24.28 26.05
CA PRO A 518 -10.87 -23.00 25.67
C PRO A 518 -10.19 -21.76 26.27
N LEU A 519 -9.35 -21.94 27.30
CA LEU A 519 -8.55 -20.89 27.94
C LEU A 519 -7.06 -21.03 27.61
N ALA A 520 -6.72 -21.81 26.57
CA ALA A 520 -5.36 -21.88 26.06
C ALA A 520 -4.88 -20.47 25.74
N LYS A 521 -3.65 -20.17 26.16
CA LYS A 521 -2.99 -18.88 25.93
C LYS A 521 -2.29 -18.97 24.59
N ILE A 522 -2.82 -18.32 23.56
CA ILE A 522 -2.36 -18.47 22.18
C ILE A 522 -2.08 -17.08 21.62
N ILE A 523 -0.92 -16.91 20.99
CA ILE A 523 -0.56 -15.75 20.17
C ILE A 523 -0.35 -16.26 18.74
N VAL A 524 -1.01 -15.64 17.76
CA VAL A 524 -0.68 -15.81 16.34
C VAL A 524 -0.14 -14.47 15.88
N SER A 525 1.14 -14.41 15.49
CA SER A 525 1.79 -13.16 15.09
C SER A 525 2.62 -13.35 13.82
N GLY A 526 2.85 -12.28 13.08
CA GLY A 526 3.75 -12.25 11.95
C GLY A 526 3.22 -11.37 10.83
N ASP A 527 3.87 -11.49 9.68
CA ASP A 527 3.45 -10.83 8.45
C ASP A 527 2.29 -11.61 7.79
N PHE A 528 1.09 -11.07 7.89
CA PHE A 528 -0.10 -11.65 7.27
C PHE A 528 -0.29 -11.21 5.82
N ASN A 529 0.47 -10.21 5.35
CA ASN A 529 0.31 -9.63 4.01
C ASN A 529 -1.14 -9.24 3.66
N GLU A 530 -1.95 -8.91 4.67
CA GLU A 530 -3.33 -8.50 4.49
C GLU A 530 -3.80 -7.61 5.63
N TYR A 531 -4.73 -6.72 5.34
CA TYR A 531 -5.30 -5.80 6.32
C TYR A 531 -6.44 -6.49 7.08
N ILE A 532 -6.57 -6.26 8.39
CA ILE A 532 -7.70 -6.80 9.16
C ILE A 532 -9.06 -6.26 8.67
N GLN A 533 -9.02 -5.14 7.95
CA GLN A 533 -10.09 -4.51 7.20
C GLN A 533 -10.63 -5.37 6.05
N THR A 534 -9.81 -6.26 5.49
CA THR A 534 -10.22 -7.32 4.55
C THR A 534 -10.84 -8.48 5.33
N ARG A 535 -11.98 -8.22 6.00
CA ARG A 535 -12.62 -9.15 6.96
C ARG A 535 -12.98 -10.49 6.31
N SER A 536 -13.27 -10.52 5.02
CA SER A 536 -13.49 -11.75 4.24
C SER A 536 -12.33 -12.74 4.35
N VAL A 537 -11.08 -12.26 4.33
CA VAL A 537 -9.86 -13.06 4.54
C VAL A 537 -9.71 -13.44 6.02
N TYR A 538 -9.88 -12.48 6.93
CA TYR A 538 -9.55 -12.64 8.36
C TYR A 538 -10.60 -13.38 9.19
N LYS A 539 -11.84 -13.47 8.73
CA LYS A 539 -12.99 -14.04 9.46
C LYS A 539 -12.69 -15.38 10.15
N PRO A 540 -11.97 -16.36 9.55
CA PRO A 540 -11.66 -17.61 10.22
C PRO A 540 -10.88 -17.42 11.54
N LEU A 541 -9.96 -16.46 11.62
CA LEU A 541 -9.17 -16.16 12.81
C LEU A 541 -9.88 -15.19 13.76
N THR A 542 -10.45 -14.11 13.25
CA THR A 542 -11.11 -13.09 14.10
C THR A 542 -12.41 -13.59 14.74
N SER A 543 -12.96 -14.71 14.26
CA SER A 543 -14.06 -15.41 14.93
C SER A 543 -13.68 -16.14 16.23
N ILE A 544 -12.38 -16.35 16.49
CA ILE A 544 -11.87 -17.16 17.62
C ILE A 544 -10.73 -16.48 18.39
N LEU A 545 -10.07 -15.48 17.80
CA LEU A 545 -9.03 -14.66 18.40
C LEU A 545 -9.45 -13.19 18.34
N THR A 546 -8.81 -12.35 19.16
CA THR A 546 -8.98 -10.91 19.16
C THR A 546 -7.70 -10.25 18.70
N ASP A 547 -7.81 -9.21 17.89
CA ASP A 547 -6.68 -8.34 17.55
C ASP A 547 -6.09 -7.69 18.81
N ILE A 548 -4.79 -7.82 19.00
CA ILE A 548 -4.14 -7.28 20.19
C ILE A 548 -4.20 -5.76 20.20
N ASP A 549 -4.20 -5.09 19.04
CA ASP A 549 -4.33 -3.64 18.96
C ASP A 549 -5.68 -3.18 19.55
N GLU A 550 -6.77 -3.90 19.26
CA GLU A 550 -8.07 -3.68 19.88
C GLU A 550 -8.00 -3.92 21.40
N ALA A 551 -7.42 -5.04 21.83
CA ALA A 551 -7.36 -5.41 23.23
C ALA A 551 -6.48 -4.46 24.07
N ALA A 552 -5.38 -3.97 23.52
CA ALA A 552 -4.46 -3.00 24.12
C ALA A 552 -4.92 -1.55 23.93
N LYS A 553 -6.00 -1.31 23.17
CA LYS A 553 -6.56 0.01 22.87
C LYS A 553 -5.57 0.93 22.16
N VAL A 554 -4.79 0.38 21.23
CA VAL A 554 -3.94 1.17 20.35
C VAL A 554 -4.85 2.06 19.48
N PRO A 555 -4.60 3.38 19.39
CA PRO A 555 -5.41 4.27 18.55
C PRO A 555 -5.41 3.78 17.10
N GLU A 556 -6.57 3.73 16.45
CA GLU A 556 -6.74 3.13 15.11
C GLU A 556 -5.79 3.71 14.05
N VAL A 557 -5.59 5.03 14.06
CA VAL A 557 -4.68 5.70 13.11
C VAL A 557 -3.20 5.40 13.36
N GLU A 558 -2.83 4.90 14.54
CA GLU A 558 -1.45 4.53 14.89
C GLU A 558 -1.18 3.03 14.67
N ARG A 559 -2.13 2.29 14.08
CA ARG A 559 -1.96 0.87 13.75
C ARG A 559 -1.43 0.73 12.33
N TYR A 560 -0.12 0.77 12.20
CA TYR A 560 0.56 0.51 10.93
C TYR A 560 1.96 -0.03 11.17
N SER A 561 2.39 -0.90 10.28
CA SER A 561 3.73 -1.48 10.25
C SER A 561 4.41 -1.26 8.90
N TYR A 562 3.71 -0.69 7.93
CA TYR A 562 4.15 -0.60 6.54
C TYR A 562 3.70 0.73 5.92
N VAL A 563 4.47 1.27 4.98
CA VAL A 563 4.05 2.45 4.20
C VAL A 563 4.23 2.14 2.73
N TYR A 564 3.12 2.15 1.99
CA TYR A 564 3.09 1.82 0.57
C TYR A 564 1.93 2.51 -0.12
N ASP A 565 2.21 2.93 -1.35
CA ASP A 565 1.43 3.90 -2.09
C ASP A 565 1.05 5.10 -1.18
N GLN A 566 -0.23 5.45 -1.13
CA GLN A 566 -0.71 6.58 -0.34
C GLN A 566 -0.95 6.28 1.14
N ASN A 567 -0.74 5.03 1.58
CA ASN A 567 -1.24 4.55 2.86
C ASN A 567 -0.12 4.16 3.83
N SER A 568 -0.33 4.49 5.10
CA SER A 568 0.20 3.75 6.25
C SER A 568 -0.69 2.52 6.47
N GLN A 569 -0.10 1.34 6.43
CA GLN A 569 -0.79 0.06 6.36
C GLN A 569 -0.33 -0.87 7.49
N GLN A 570 -1.22 -1.73 7.97
CA GLN A 570 -0.86 -2.79 8.91
C GLN A 570 -0.86 -4.14 8.19
N LEU A 571 0.33 -4.70 8.00
CA LEU A 571 0.53 -6.05 7.44
C LEU A 571 0.98 -7.04 8.51
N ASP A 572 1.63 -6.55 9.55
CA ASP A 572 2.07 -7.32 10.71
C ASP A 572 1.01 -7.21 11.80
N HIS A 573 0.47 -8.36 12.20
CA HIS A 573 -0.63 -8.44 13.17
C HIS A 573 -0.28 -9.41 14.28
N ALA A 574 -0.84 -9.17 15.46
CA ALA A 574 -0.83 -10.12 16.56
C ALA A 574 -2.26 -10.38 17.04
N LEU A 575 -2.71 -11.62 16.91
CA LEU A 575 -4.02 -12.10 17.34
C LEU A 575 -3.88 -12.96 18.59
N ILE A 576 -4.67 -12.65 19.63
CA ILE A 576 -4.59 -13.32 20.92
C ILE A 576 -5.87 -14.07 21.27
N SER A 577 -5.74 -15.20 21.97
CA SER A 577 -6.89 -15.96 22.45
C SER A 577 -7.61 -15.27 23.61
N TRP A 578 -8.85 -15.69 23.85
CA TRP A 578 -9.64 -15.25 25.01
C TRP A 578 -8.90 -15.45 26.35
N GLY A 579 -8.14 -16.55 26.48
CA GLY A 579 -7.33 -16.83 27.68
C GLY A 579 -6.30 -15.74 28.01
N LEU A 580 -5.76 -15.08 26.99
CA LEU A 580 -4.87 -13.92 27.15
C LEU A 580 -5.65 -12.61 27.27
N ARG A 581 -6.69 -12.41 26.45
CA ARG A 581 -7.50 -11.18 26.45
C ARG A 581 -8.16 -10.88 27.80
N LEU A 582 -8.52 -11.91 28.57
CA LEU A 582 -9.05 -11.77 29.93
C LEU A 582 -8.05 -11.18 30.93
N ARG A 583 -6.79 -10.99 30.53
CA ARG A 583 -5.67 -10.53 31.36
C ARG A 583 -5.17 -9.20 30.86
N LYS A 584 -4.17 -8.65 31.55
CA LYS A 584 -3.49 -7.44 31.08
C LYS A 584 -2.72 -7.76 29.79
N VAL A 585 -3.01 -6.99 28.75
CA VAL A 585 -2.28 -6.98 27.48
C VAL A 585 -1.91 -5.54 27.15
N GLU A 586 -0.70 -5.35 26.66
CA GLU A 586 -0.17 -4.08 26.19
C GLU A 586 0.53 -4.33 24.85
N PHE A 587 0.48 -3.37 23.94
CA PHE A 587 1.05 -3.50 22.60
C PHE A 587 1.47 -2.13 22.08
N GLU A 588 2.63 -2.07 21.42
CA GLU A 588 3.22 -0.86 20.86
C GLU A 588 3.84 -1.18 19.50
N HIS A 589 3.48 -0.40 18.48
CA HIS A 589 4.20 -0.35 17.20
C HIS A 589 5.43 0.54 17.34
N VAL A 590 6.57 0.10 16.79
CA VAL A 590 7.85 0.78 16.93
C VAL A 590 8.33 1.19 15.54
N HIS A 591 8.07 2.45 15.15
CA HIS A 591 8.18 2.94 13.77
C HIS A 591 9.61 3.20 13.26
N VAL A 592 10.55 2.29 13.50
CA VAL A 592 11.98 2.49 13.15
C VAL A 592 12.26 2.56 11.66
N ASN A 593 11.42 1.97 10.83
CA ASN A 593 11.62 1.88 9.38
C ASN A 593 10.74 2.87 8.63
N THR A 594 9.46 2.99 8.97
CA THR A 594 8.56 3.95 8.30
C THR A 594 8.89 5.39 8.66
N TRP A 595 9.46 5.64 9.85
CA TRP A 595 9.93 6.97 10.27
C TRP A 595 11.43 7.17 10.04
N SER A 596 12.08 6.24 9.33
CA SER A 596 13.49 6.36 8.97
C SER A 596 13.77 7.73 8.32
N PRO A 597 14.89 8.40 8.66
CA PRO A 597 15.22 9.72 8.12
C PRO A 597 15.52 9.71 6.62
N SER A 598 15.72 8.53 6.02
CA SER A 598 15.88 8.37 4.58
C SER A 598 15.62 6.92 4.16
N LEU A 599 15.32 6.72 2.87
CA LEU A 599 15.20 5.38 2.31
C LEU A 599 16.49 4.55 2.48
N ALA A 600 17.66 5.18 2.41
CA ALA A 600 18.95 4.50 2.60
C ALA A 600 19.23 4.06 4.05
N ALA A 601 18.61 4.72 5.03
CA ALA A 601 18.71 4.35 6.44
C ALA A 601 17.65 3.32 6.85
N ARG A 602 16.64 3.09 6.00
CA ARG A 602 15.61 2.08 6.21
C ARG A 602 16.21 0.69 5.91
N VAL A 603 16.05 -0.24 6.85
CA VAL A 603 16.71 -1.58 6.79
C VAL A 603 15.74 -2.75 6.74
N SER A 604 14.46 -2.48 6.96
CA SER A 604 13.34 -3.33 6.61
C SER A 604 12.25 -2.40 6.09
N ASP A 605 11.39 -2.85 5.19
CA ASP A 605 10.19 -2.11 4.82
C ASP A 605 9.05 -2.24 5.86
N HIS A 606 9.21 -3.14 6.83
CA HIS A 606 8.29 -3.35 7.96
C HIS A 606 8.80 -2.72 9.26
N ASP A 607 7.92 -2.11 10.02
CA ASP A 607 8.16 -1.73 11.41
C ASP A 607 7.91 -2.92 12.36
N PRO A 608 8.77 -3.11 13.37
CA PRO A 608 8.53 -4.07 14.42
C PRO A 608 7.43 -3.62 15.40
N SER A 609 6.85 -4.59 16.09
CA SER A 609 5.94 -4.37 17.22
C SER A 609 6.42 -5.07 18.48
N VAL A 610 6.02 -4.58 19.65
CA VAL A 610 6.29 -5.20 20.95
C VAL A 610 5.00 -5.33 21.75
N GLY A 611 4.73 -6.53 22.25
CA GLY A 611 3.63 -6.81 23.16
C GLY A 611 4.07 -7.29 24.52
N ARG A 612 3.21 -7.10 25.52
CA ARG A 612 3.38 -7.63 26.87
C ARG A 612 2.09 -8.29 27.31
N ILE A 613 2.18 -9.59 27.61
CA ILE A 613 1.03 -10.42 27.99
C ILE A 613 1.27 -11.08 29.35
N ARG A 614 0.17 -11.38 30.05
CA ARG A 614 0.21 -12.19 31.27
C ARG A 614 -0.25 -13.62 31.01
N ILE A 615 0.53 -14.61 31.43
CA ILE A 615 0.27 -16.05 31.21
C ILE A 615 -0.17 -16.82 32.46
N CYS A 616 -0.03 -16.20 33.63
CA CYS A 616 -0.76 -16.55 34.85
C CYS A 616 -1.99 -15.63 34.93
#